data_AF-A0A1H3W5Y7-F1
#
_entry.id   AF-A0A1H3W5Y7-F1
#
_cell.length_a   1.000
_cell.length_b   1.000
_cell.length_c   1.000
_cell.angle_alpha   90.00
_cell.angle_beta   90.00
_cell.angle_gamma   90.00
#
_symmetry.space_group_name_H-M   'P 1'
#
loop_
_entity.id
_entity.type
_entity.pdbx_description
1 polymer ?
#
loop_
_entity_poly.entity_id
_entity_poly.type
_entity_poly.pdbx_seq_one_letter_code
_entity_poly.pdbx_strand_id
1 'polypeptide(L)'
;MNHIQPDQTSLSEDKPLQQARISGDPNILDQLLAPPEATSFGIAARVIDVLEQRIGKASLAIRPVASDLSMSTRTLQRRLQEHNLSFASLRDHVRFRHAVHFLKDTALSVDGISRILDFSDRTSFTSAFKRWTGMSPTGYRRQVRQRF
;
A
#
# COMPACT_ATOMS: atom_id res chain seq x y z
N MET A 1 -51.71 36.46 8.21
CA MET A 1 -50.52 35.87 8.88
C MET A 1 -50.99 35.03 10.05
N ASN A 2 -51.00 33.71 9.88
CA ASN A 2 -50.64 32.73 10.91
C ASN A 2 -50.49 31.38 10.19
N HIS A 3 -49.27 30.87 10.22
CA HIS A 3 -48.82 29.69 9.51
C HIS A 3 -48.72 28.58 10.56
N ILE A 4 -49.60 27.58 10.47
CA ILE A 4 -49.51 26.36 11.27
C ILE A 4 -49.65 25.18 10.31
N GLN A 5 -48.59 24.38 10.23
CA GLN A 5 -48.49 23.14 9.46
C GLN A 5 -49.50 22.09 9.95
N PRO A 6 -49.95 21.17 9.08
CA PRO A 6 -50.73 20.02 9.51
C PRO A 6 -49.80 18.92 10.07
N ASP A 7 -50.14 18.43 11.26
CA ASP A 7 -49.57 17.27 11.93
C ASP A 7 -50.41 16.02 11.59
N GLN A 8 -49.71 14.99 11.09
CA GLN A 8 -49.87 13.54 11.30
C GLN A 8 -51.27 12.89 11.23
N THR A 9 -51.36 11.75 10.55
CA THR A 9 -51.50 10.41 11.19
C THR A 9 -52.21 9.40 10.27
N SER A 10 -51.53 8.26 10.04
CA SER A 10 -52.10 6.92 9.79
C SER A 10 -52.88 6.66 8.49
N LEU A 11 -52.86 5.47 7.89
CA LEU A 11 -52.21 4.18 8.12
C LEU A 11 -52.58 3.33 6.89
N SER A 12 -51.66 2.50 6.40
CA SER A 12 -51.92 1.31 5.56
C SER A 12 -52.53 1.59 4.16
N GLU A 13 -51.99 1.06 3.07
CA GLU A 13 -52.11 -0.36 2.71
C GLU A 13 -51.01 -0.78 1.69
N ASP A 14 -50.58 -2.03 1.87
CA ASP A 14 -50.13 -2.99 0.86
C ASP A 14 -48.81 -2.89 0.08
N LYS A 15 -47.94 -3.85 0.44
CA LYS A 15 -46.63 -4.31 -0.06
C LYS A 15 -46.74 -4.80 -1.53
N PRO A 16 -45.66 -4.76 -2.37
CA PRO A 16 -44.76 -5.90 -2.40
C PRO A 16 -43.26 -5.59 -2.68
N LEU A 17 -42.39 -6.22 -1.87
CA LEU A 17 -41.17 -6.93 -2.31
C LEU A 17 -40.20 -6.20 -3.28
N GLN A 18 -39.56 -5.12 -2.84
CA GLN A 18 -38.28 -4.75 -3.47
C GLN A 18 -37.13 -5.56 -2.89
N GLN A 19 -36.86 -6.66 -3.59
CA GLN A 19 -35.56 -7.27 -3.82
C GLN A 19 -34.66 -7.37 -2.59
N ALA A 20 -34.69 -8.57 -1.99
CA ALA A 20 -33.51 -9.15 -1.39
C ALA A 20 -32.39 -9.18 -2.44
N ARG A 21 -31.63 -8.08 -2.55
CA ARG A 21 -30.27 -8.13 -3.07
C ARG A 21 -29.52 -8.97 -2.06
N ILE A 22 -29.34 -10.23 -2.41
CA ILE A 22 -28.25 -11.06 -1.92
C ILE A 22 -26.98 -10.27 -2.27
N SER A 23 -26.61 -9.31 -1.42
CA SER A 23 -25.24 -8.83 -1.34
C SER A 23 -24.52 -10.03 -0.77
N GLY A 24 -23.95 -10.85 -1.64
CA GLY A 24 -22.94 -11.81 -1.23
C GLY A 24 -21.81 -10.99 -0.64
N ASP A 25 -21.88 -10.70 0.65
CA ASP A 25 -20.79 -10.09 1.39
C ASP A 25 -19.60 -11.03 1.24
N PRO A 26 -18.55 -10.67 0.47
CA PRO A 26 -17.40 -11.55 0.25
C PRO A 26 -16.50 -11.64 1.50
N ASN A 27 -17.02 -11.20 2.65
CA ASN A 27 -16.29 -10.93 3.87
C ASN A 27 -16.45 -12.03 4.94
N ILE A 28 -17.19 -13.11 4.63
CA ILE A 28 -17.32 -14.26 5.56
C ILE A 28 -15.98 -14.99 5.74
N LEU A 29 -15.12 -15.02 4.71
CA LEU A 29 -13.78 -15.62 4.84
C LEU A 29 -12.80 -14.76 5.67
N ASP A 30 -12.89 -13.41 5.59
CA ASP A 30 -11.99 -12.51 6.32
C ASP A 30 -12.26 -12.56 7.84
N GLN A 31 -13.50 -12.89 8.22
CA GLN A 31 -13.95 -12.94 9.62
C GLN A 31 -13.56 -14.22 10.37
N LEU A 32 -13.07 -15.26 9.68
CA LEU A 32 -12.76 -16.58 10.28
C LEU A 32 -11.25 -16.87 10.42
N LEU A 33 -10.35 -16.02 9.89
CA LEU A 33 -8.92 -16.36 9.76
C LEU A 33 -7.92 -15.40 10.44
N ALA A 34 -8.29 -14.68 11.49
CA ALA A 34 -7.30 -13.93 12.27
C ALA A 34 -7.63 -13.93 13.76
N PRO A 35 -6.80 -14.58 14.62
CA PRO A 35 -6.89 -14.32 16.05
C PRO A 35 -6.58 -12.82 16.30
N PRO A 36 -7.35 -12.18 17.21
CA PRO A 36 -6.99 -10.86 17.74
C PRO A 36 -5.74 -11.02 18.64
N GLU A 37 -5.16 -9.92 19.10
CA GLU A 37 -4.12 -9.84 20.17
C GLU A 37 -2.64 -9.51 19.79
N ALA A 38 -2.21 -9.25 18.55
CA ALA A 38 -0.79 -8.81 18.32
C ALA A 38 -0.50 -7.83 17.15
N THR A 39 -1.51 -7.14 16.61
CA THR A 39 -1.58 -6.99 15.14
C THR A 39 -1.17 -5.63 14.55
N SER A 40 -0.77 -4.61 15.33
CA SER A 40 -0.41 -3.30 14.74
C SER A 40 0.96 -3.26 14.05
N PHE A 41 1.97 -3.92 14.64
CA PHE A 41 3.29 -4.07 13.99
C PHE A 41 3.32 -5.25 13.00
N GLY A 42 2.42 -6.23 13.18
CA GLY A 42 2.44 -7.50 12.46
C GLY A 42 2.17 -7.37 10.96
N ILE A 43 1.12 -6.64 10.55
CA ILE A 43 0.80 -6.55 9.11
C ILE A 43 1.82 -5.72 8.34
N ALA A 44 2.28 -4.61 8.90
CA ALA A 44 3.30 -3.76 8.29
C ALA A 44 4.64 -4.48 8.17
N ALA A 45 5.07 -5.18 9.23
CA ALA A 45 6.28 -5.99 9.22
C ALA A 45 6.20 -7.09 8.14
N ARG A 46 5.09 -7.83 8.07
CA ARG A 46 4.91 -8.87 7.04
C ARG A 46 4.94 -8.31 5.62
N VAL A 47 4.37 -7.12 5.39
CA VAL A 47 4.46 -6.44 4.09
C VAL A 47 5.91 -6.07 3.77
N ILE A 48 6.64 -5.51 4.74
CA ILE A 48 8.06 -5.18 4.58
C ILE A 48 8.87 -6.44 4.28
N ASP A 49 8.68 -7.52 5.03
CA ASP A 49 9.41 -8.79 4.84
C ASP A 49 9.19 -9.35 3.43
N VAL A 50 7.94 -9.35 2.95
CA VAL A 50 7.62 -9.79 1.59
C VAL A 50 8.26 -8.86 0.54
N LEU A 51 8.22 -7.54 0.76
CA LEU A 51 8.86 -6.57 -0.15
C LEU A 51 10.39 -6.77 -0.22
N GLU A 52 11.03 -6.98 0.94
CA GLU A 52 12.47 -7.26 1.06
C GLU A 52 12.87 -8.52 0.29
N GLN A 53 12.09 -9.61 0.43
CA GLN A 53 12.35 -10.86 -0.28
C GLN A 53 12.17 -10.76 -1.80
N ARG A 54 11.36 -9.81 -2.27
CA ARG A 54 11.05 -9.59 -3.69
C ARG A 54 12.04 -8.68 -4.42
N ILE A 55 12.88 -7.91 -3.72
CA ILE A 55 13.85 -7.00 -4.34
C ILE A 55 14.70 -7.74 -5.38
N GLY A 56 14.72 -7.23 -6.61
CA GLY A 56 15.46 -7.82 -7.73
C GLY A 56 14.94 -9.16 -8.26
N LYS A 57 13.85 -9.71 -7.70
CA LYS A 57 13.33 -11.03 -8.06
C LYS A 57 11.91 -11.00 -8.63
N ALA A 58 11.06 -10.12 -8.10
CA ALA A 58 9.66 -10.04 -8.49
C ALA A 58 9.10 -8.62 -8.30
N SER A 59 7.93 -8.37 -8.89
CA SER A 59 7.27 -7.07 -8.76
C SER A 59 6.91 -6.75 -7.30
N LEU A 60 7.08 -5.47 -6.94
CA LEU A 60 6.73 -4.85 -5.67
C LEU A 60 5.36 -4.17 -5.73
N ALA A 61 4.54 -4.48 -6.73
CA ALA A 61 3.17 -3.99 -6.83
C ALA A 61 2.28 -4.58 -5.73
N ILE A 62 1.19 -3.88 -5.40
CA ILE A 62 0.30 -4.28 -4.29
C ILE A 62 -0.39 -5.63 -4.54
N ARG A 63 -0.79 -5.92 -5.78
CA ARG A 63 -1.49 -7.16 -6.13
C ARG A 63 -0.67 -8.42 -5.83
N PRO A 64 0.58 -8.57 -6.33
CA PRO A 64 1.37 -9.75 -6.03
C PRO A 64 1.78 -9.82 -4.55
N VAL A 65 2.07 -8.69 -3.89
CA VAL A 65 2.37 -8.69 -2.45
C VAL A 65 1.16 -9.12 -1.62
N ALA A 66 -0.05 -8.66 -1.96
CA ALA A 66 -1.27 -9.10 -1.30
C ALA A 66 -1.52 -10.61 -1.51
N SER A 67 -1.25 -11.10 -2.73
CA SER A 67 -1.35 -12.52 -3.05
C SER A 67 -0.43 -13.39 -2.18
N ASP A 68 0.83 -12.98 -1.97
CA ASP A 68 1.77 -13.71 -1.09
C ASP A 68 1.31 -13.74 0.36
N LEU A 69 0.60 -12.70 0.78
CA LEU A 69 0.02 -12.61 2.12
C LEU A 69 -1.34 -13.33 2.22
N SER A 70 -1.80 -13.99 1.14
CA SER A 70 -3.14 -14.61 1.04
C SER A 70 -4.27 -13.62 1.31
N MET A 71 -4.12 -12.38 0.83
CA MET A 71 -5.07 -11.28 0.99
C MET A 71 -5.50 -10.69 -0.35
N SER A 72 -6.71 -10.14 -0.38
CA SER A 72 -7.09 -9.21 -1.45
C SER A 72 -6.36 -7.87 -1.29
N THR A 73 -6.19 -7.12 -2.38
CA THR A 73 -5.62 -5.77 -2.33
C THR A 73 -6.42 -4.84 -1.42
N ARG A 74 -7.76 -4.97 -1.43
CA ARG A 74 -8.67 -4.21 -0.58
C ARG A 74 -8.48 -4.53 0.90
N THR A 75 -8.40 -5.82 1.26
CA THR A 75 -8.14 -6.25 2.64
C THR A 75 -6.80 -5.72 3.13
N LEU A 76 -5.74 -5.85 2.31
CA LEU A 76 -4.42 -5.34 2.66
C LEU A 76 -4.43 -3.83 2.89
N GLN A 77 -5.08 -3.06 2.00
CA GLN A 77 -5.19 -1.61 2.15
C GLN A 77 -5.99 -1.22 3.39
N ARG A 78 -7.14 -1.86 3.64
CA ARG A 78 -7.95 -1.62 4.84
C ARG A 78 -7.14 -1.86 6.12
N ARG A 79 -6.47 -3.02 6.23
CA ARG A 79 -5.65 -3.37 7.41
C ARG A 79 -4.50 -2.39 7.61
N LEU A 80 -3.87 -1.89 6.54
CA LEU A 80 -2.83 -0.87 6.66
C LEU A 80 -3.42 0.48 7.12
N GLN A 81 -4.58 0.87 6.58
CA GLN A 81 -5.26 2.12 6.94
C GLN A 81 -5.74 2.15 8.39
N GLU A 82 -6.16 1.01 8.95
CA GLU A 82 -6.50 0.87 10.38
C GLU A 82 -5.34 1.25 11.29
N HIS A 83 -4.10 1.19 10.78
CA HIS A 83 -2.88 1.59 11.48
C HIS A 83 -2.28 2.91 10.97
N ASN A 84 -3.04 3.70 10.20
CA ASN A 84 -2.58 4.94 9.55
C ASN A 84 -1.36 4.73 8.62
N LEU A 85 -1.21 3.53 8.06
CA LEU A 85 -0.15 3.18 7.12
C LEU A 85 -0.70 3.07 5.70
N SER A 86 0.19 3.23 4.73
CA SER A 86 -0.13 3.01 3.32
C SER A 86 0.84 2.01 2.71
N PHE A 87 0.35 1.19 1.78
CA PHE A 87 1.23 0.28 1.04
C PHE A 87 2.33 1.06 0.29
N ALA A 88 1.99 2.23 -0.27
CA ALA A 88 2.92 3.07 -0.98
C ALA A 88 4.07 3.56 -0.09
N SER A 89 3.78 3.99 1.15
CA SER A 89 4.81 4.45 2.08
C SER A 89 5.73 3.32 2.53
N LEU A 90 5.18 2.12 2.80
CA LEU A 90 5.99 0.94 3.14
C LEU A 90 6.89 0.52 1.98
N ARG A 91 6.35 0.49 0.76
CA ARG A 91 7.12 0.18 -0.45
C ARG A 91 8.21 1.22 -0.72
N ASP A 92 7.90 2.50 -0.61
CA ASP A 92 8.87 3.58 -0.78
C ASP A 92 9.99 3.47 0.28
N HIS A 93 9.65 3.12 1.52
CA HIS A 93 10.64 2.92 2.59
C HIS A 93 11.64 1.79 2.26
N VAL A 94 11.14 0.61 1.85
CA VAL A 94 11.99 -0.52 1.46
C VAL A 94 12.83 -0.15 0.24
N ARG A 95 12.22 0.44 -0.80
CA ARG A 95 12.93 0.89 -2.01
C ARG A 95 14.03 1.90 -1.68
N PHE A 96 13.76 2.84 -0.78
CA PHE A 96 14.73 3.85 -0.38
C PHE A 96 15.95 3.24 0.32
N ARG A 97 15.73 2.33 1.28
CA ARG A 97 16.82 1.64 1.98
C ARG A 97 17.75 0.91 1.01
N HIS A 98 17.17 0.16 0.06
CA HIS A 98 17.95 -0.53 -0.97
C HIS A 98 18.59 0.42 -1.98
N ALA A 99 17.92 1.50 -2.36
CA ALA A 99 18.50 2.51 -3.26
C ALA A 99 19.77 3.12 -2.66
N VAL A 100 19.74 3.49 -1.37
CA VAL A 100 20.91 4.01 -0.66
C VAL A 100 22.04 2.98 -0.64
N HIS A 101 21.74 1.74 -0.28
CA HIS A 101 22.71 0.64 -0.25
C HIS A 101 23.35 0.44 -1.63
N PHE A 102 22.56 0.30 -2.70
CA PHE A 102 23.09 0.11 -4.05
C PHE A 102 23.90 1.31 -4.55
N LEU A 103 23.49 2.54 -4.22
CA LEU A 103 24.22 3.74 -4.64
C LEU A 103 25.57 3.90 -3.92
N LYS A 104 25.68 3.41 -2.68
CA LYS A 104 26.88 3.49 -1.86
C LYS A 104 27.84 2.34 -2.10
N ASP A 105 27.33 1.11 -2.04
CA ASP A 105 28.15 -0.11 -1.90
C ASP A 105 28.37 -0.85 -3.23
N THR A 106 27.75 -0.38 -4.33
CA THR A 106 27.87 -1.04 -5.65
C THR A 106 28.24 -0.08 -6.78
N ALA A 107 28.68 -0.65 -7.91
CA ALA A 107 28.93 0.08 -9.16
C ALA A 107 27.74 0.06 -10.14
N LEU A 108 26.57 -0.45 -9.73
CA LEU A 108 25.40 -0.60 -10.61
C LEU A 108 25.01 0.73 -11.26
N SER A 109 24.54 0.72 -12.50
CA SER A 109 24.03 1.94 -13.13
C SER A 109 22.72 2.39 -12.46
N VAL A 110 22.40 3.68 -12.51
CA VAL A 110 21.11 4.21 -11.99
C VAL A 110 19.92 3.52 -12.64
N ASP A 111 20.06 3.19 -13.91
CA ASP A 111 19.08 2.46 -14.71
C ASP A 111 18.94 0.99 -14.25
N GLY A 112 20.05 0.31 -13.92
CA GLY A 112 20.03 -1.02 -13.32
C GLY A 112 19.37 -1.05 -11.94
N ILE A 113 19.68 -0.06 -11.09
CA ILE A 113 19.06 0.10 -9.77
C ILE A 113 17.55 0.32 -9.90
N SER A 114 17.13 1.15 -10.86
CA SER A 114 15.71 1.39 -11.15
C SER A 114 14.96 0.07 -11.44
N ARG A 115 15.52 -0.78 -12.30
CA ARG A 115 14.95 -2.09 -12.61
C ARG A 115 14.88 -3.01 -11.39
N ILE A 116 15.95 -3.10 -10.59
CA ILE A 116 16.01 -3.96 -9.39
C ILE A 116 14.93 -3.55 -8.36
N LEU A 117 14.65 -2.25 -8.26
CA LEU A 117 13.67 -1.68 -7.34
C LEU A 117 12.25 -1.63 -7.92
N ASP A 118 12.00 -2.26 -9.08
CA ASP A 118 10.70 -2.34 -9.74
C ASP A 118 10.09 -0.96 -10.08
N PHE A 119 10.94 -0.04 -10.56
CA PHE A 119 10.50 1.19 -11.20
C PHE A 119 10.34 0.96 -12.72
N SER A 120 9.44 1.74 -13.34
CA SER A 120 9.19 1.67 -14.78
C SER A 120 10.42 2.03 -15.62
N ASP A 121 11.17 3.02 -15.15
CA ASP A 121 12.29 3.61 -15.87
C ASP A 121 13.19 4.42 -14.92
N ARG A 122 14.34 4.84 -15.43
CA ARG A 122 15.32 5.67 -14.72
C ARG A 122 14.74 7.00 -14.23
N THR A 123 13.84 7.63 -14.98
CA THR A 123 13.27 8.95 -14.66
C THR A 123 12.35 8.85 -13.45
N SER A 124 11.48 7.84 -13.41
CA SER A 124 10.61 7.51 -12.30
C SER A 124 11.39 7.28 -11.01
N PHE A 125 12.46 6.46 -11.08
CA PHE A 125 13.37 6.27 -9.95
C PHE A 125 14.06 7.56 -9.52
N THR A 126 14.58 8.36 -10.46
CA THR A 126 15.29 9.61 -10.15
C THR A 126 14.37 10.62 -9.45
N SER A 127 13.13 10.76 -9.92
CA SER A 127 12.14 11.65 -9.32
C SER A 127 11.73 11.19 -7.92
N ALA A 128 11.51 9.88 -7.72
CA ALA A 128 11.22 9.31 -6.41
C ALA A 128 12.40 9.52 -5.43
N PHE A 129 13.63 9.21 -5.87
CA PHE A 129 14.82 9.36 -5.05
C PHE A 129 15.09 10.83 -4.67
N LYS A 130 14.86 11.77 -5.60
CA LYS A 130 14.95 13.20 -5.33
C LYS A 130 13.86 13.66 -4.35
N ARG A 131 12.65 13.13 -4.45
CA ARG A 131 11.58 13.39 -3.48
C ARG A 131 11.95 12.93 -2.08
N TRP A 132 12.62 11.77 -1.95
CA TRP A 132 13.03 11.23 -0.65
C TRP A 132 14.25 11.93 -0.05
N THR A 133 15.22 12.35 -0.86
CA THR A 133 16.54 12.82 -0.38
C THR A 133 16.86 14.28 -0.68
N GLY A 134 16.07 14.94 -1.51
CA GLY A 134 16.36 16.27 -2.05
C GLY A 134 17.42 16.29 -3.16
N MET A 135 18.08 15.18 -3.47
CA MET A 135 19.17 15.12 -4.45
C MET A 135 19.00 14.01 -5.49
N SER A 136 19.73 14.11 -6.60
CA SER A 136 19.72 13.06 -7.62
C SER A 136 20.51 11.82 -7.14
N PRO A 137 20.17 10.60 -7.61
CA PRO A 137 20.93 9.39 -7.31
C PRO A 137 22.42 9.50 -7.64
N THR A 138 22.75 10.15 -8.78
CA THR A 138 24.14 10.38 -9.20
C THR A 138 24.87 11.37 -8.29
N GLY A 139 24.19 12.43 -7.85
CA GLY A 139 24.71 13.38 -6.88
C GLY A 139 25.00 12.72 -5.53
N TYR A 140 24.05 11.93 -5.02
CA TYR A 140 24.20 11.15 -3.80
C TYR A 140 25.40 10.21 -3.88
N ARG A 141 25.52 9.43 -4.96
CA ARG A 141 26.67 8.52 -5.19
C ARG A 141 28.00 9.27 -5.15
N ARG A 142 28.10 10.41 -5.83
CA ARG A 142 29.33 11.20 -5.85
C ARG A 142 29.67 11.72 -4.45
N GLN A 143 28.69 12.25 -3.72
CA GLN A 143 28.90 12.77 -2.37
C GLN A 143 29.37 11.69 -1.39
N VAL A 144 28.76 10.51 -1.42
CA VAL A 144 29.13 9.42 -0.51
C VAL A 144 30.49 8.85 -0.85
N ARG A 145 30.86 8.78 -2.14
CA ARG A 145 32.18 8.29 -2.58
C ARG A 145 33.32 9.30 -2.46
N GLN A 146 33.03 10.59 -2.36
CA GLN A 146 34.04 11.63 -2.13
C GLN A 146 34.39 11.80 -0.64
N ARG A 147 33.61 11.18 0.26
CA ARG A 147 33.82 11.27 1.71
C ARG A 147 34.76 10.19 2.28
N PHE A 148 35.38 9.39 1.42
CA PHE A 148 36.33 8.33 1.75
C PHE A 148 37.50 8.37 0.78
#